data_AF-A0A160N2R7-F1
#
_entry.id   AF-A0A160N2R7-F1
#
_cell.length_a   1.000
_cell.length_b   1.000
_cell.length_c   1.000
_cell.angle_alpha   90.00
_cell.angle_beta   90.00
_cell.angle_gamma   90.00
#
_symmetry.space_group_name_H-M   'P 1'
#
loop_
_entity.id
_entity.type
_entity.pdbx_description
1 polymer ?
#
loop_
_entity_poly.entity_id
_entity_poly.type
_entity_poly.pdbx_seq_one_letter_code
_entity_poly.pdbx_strand_id
1 'polypeptide(L)'
;MRRWWLVLAVALLLAGPALAGEPVVASGQADGATAAWTLMARTPDGWTADCCTYARAIGVDAVVYRGEWSGEPQRVMVLNAWPAKLPSLDAELAADRSGYLHRDPTGRALSLPIAHPSMHCAANVYEGSDRVDDMVVFCDPGKASGIRFSWSMTLAADDGQRRALLDELLAVVRSTVYRRGATQPTAARH
;
A
#
# COMPACT_ATOMS: atom_id res chain seq x y z
N MET A 1 -51.78 -44.78 19.33
CA MET A 1 -51.80 -43.37 19.77
C MET A 1 -50.36 -42.92 19.91
N ARG A 2 -49.78 -42.27 18.89
CA ARG A 2 -49.64 -40.81 18.71
C ARG A 2 -48.49 -40.22 19.56
N ARG A 3 -47.54 -39.61 18.84
CA ARG A 3 -46.44 -38.65 19.20
C ARG A 3 -45.09 -39.21 18.71
N TRP A 4 -44.62 -38.95 17.47
CA TRP A 4 -44.13 -37.66 16.92
C TRP A 4 -43.41 -36.85 17.97
N TRP A 5 -42.10 -36.60 17.83
CA TRP A 5 -41.44 -35.27 17.84
C TRP A 5 -40.00 -35.41 17.31
N LEU A 6 -39.70 -34.58 16.32
CA LEU A 6 -38.40 -34.37 15.70
C LEU A 6 -37.39 -33.81 16.69
N VAL A 7 -36.11 -34.20 16.58
CA VAL A 7 -35.02 -33.27 16.84
C VAL A 7 -33.98 -33.39 15.72
N LEU A 8 -34.05 -32.37 14.87
CA LEU A 8 -33.08 -31.85 13.91
C LEU A 8 -31.62 -32.11 14.34
N ALA A 9 -30.89 -32.93 13.56
CA ALA A 9 -29.44 -33.02 13.68
C ALA A 9 -28.82 -31.75 13.06
N VAL A 10 -28.28 -30.90 13.93
CA VAL A 10 -27.57 -29.67 13.59
C VAL A 10 -26.32 -30.04 12.79
N ALA A 11 -26.34 -29.79 11.48
CA ALA A 11 -25.14 -29.76 10.66
C ALA A 11 -24.36 -28.48 11.02
N LEU A 12 -23.44 -28.61 11.97
CA LEU A 12 -22.40 -27.62 12.24
C LEU A 12 -21.53 -27.49 11.00
N LEU A 13 -21.79 -26.45 10.21
CA LEU A 13 -20.86 -25.90 9.24
C LEU A 13 -19.58 -25.49 9.98
N LEU A 14 -18.58 -26.35 9.95
CA LEU A 14 -17.20 -25.98 10.22
C LEU A 14 -16.73 -25.07 9.09
N ALA A 15 -17.08 -23.78 9.17
CA ALA A 15 -16.33 -22.75 8.49
C ALA A 15 -14.96 -22.68 9.18
N GLY A 16 -13.98 -23.42 8.64
CA GLY A 16 -12.58 -23.20 9.00
C GLY A 16 -12.23 -21.73 8.77
N PRO A 17 -11.30 -21.16 9.54
CA PRO A 17 -10.85 -19.80 9.27
C PRO A 17 -10.35 -19.77 7.83
N ALA A 18 -10.95 -18.91 7.00
CA ALA A 18 -10.28 -18.52 5.78
C ALA A 18 -8.91 -18.03 6.23
N LEU A 19 -7.85 -18.72 5.82
CA LEU A 19 -6.53 -18.11 5.79
C LEU A 19 -6.70 -16.90 4.90
N ALA A 20 -7.00 -15.76 5.52
CA ALA A 20 -7.16 -14.49 4.84
C ALA A 20 -5.79 -14.17 4.25
N GLY A 21 -5.58 -14.60 3.01
CA GLY A 21 -4.50 -14.08 2.20
C GLY A 21 -4.61 -12.57 2.22
N GLU A 22 -3.45 -11.89 2.23
CA GLU A 22 -3.39 -10.43 2.18
C GLU A 22 -4.31 -9.93 1.07
N PRO A 23 -5.22 -8.96 1.35
CA PRO A 23 -6.13 -8.48 0.32
C PRO A 23 -5.33 -7.95 -0.88
N VAL A 24 -5.86 -8.20 -2.08
CA VAL A 24 -5.34 -7.53 -3.28
C VAL A 24 -5.63 -6.05 -3.13
N VAL A 25 -4.56 -5.26 -3.07
CA VAL A 25 -4.67 -3.80 -2.92
C VAL A 25 -4.61 -3.11 -4.27
N ALA A 26 -3.87 -3.65 -5.25
CA ALA A 26 -3.80 -3.10 -6.60
C ALA A 26 -3.46 -4.18 -7.63
N SER A 27 -3.86 -3.94 -8.88
CA SER A 27 -3.48 -4.81 -10.00
C SER A 27 -3.49 -4.03 -11.32
N GLY A 28 -2.48 -4.27 -12.16
CA GLY A 28 -2.38 -3.68 -13.49
C GLY A 28 -2.44 -4.74 -14.59
N GLN A 29 -3.07 -4.37 -15.70
CA GLN A 29 -3.03 -5.16 -16.93
C GLN A 29 -1.64 -5.07 -17.58
N ALA A 30 -1.35 -5.97 -18.51
CA ALA A 30 -0.13 -5.87 -19.30
C ALA A 30 -0.15 -4.59 -20.16
N ASP A 31 0.98 -3.89 -20.21
CA ASP A 31 1.16 -2.68 -21.01
C ASP A 31 2.58 -2.64 -21.62
N GLY A 32 2.64 -2.71 -22.95
CA GLY A 32 3.90 -2.82 -23.69
C GLY A 32 4.74 -4.01 -23.23
N ALA A 33 5.95 -3.73 -22.72
CA ALA A 33 6.86 -4.74 -22.18
C ALA A 33 6.57 -5.11 -20.71
N THR A 34 5.67 -4.39 -20.04
CA THR A 34 5.31 -4.62 -18.65
C THR A 34 4.27 -5.73 -18.58
N ALA A 35 4.60 -6.84 -17.91
CA ALA A 35 3.64 -7.91 -17.68
C ALA A 35 2.52 -7.45 -16.75
N ALA A 36 1.35 -8.08 -16.86
CA ALA A 36 0.29 -7.91 -15.88
C ALA A 36 0.80 -8.26 -14.47
N TRP A 37 0.31 -7.55 -13.45
CA TRP A 37 0.82 -7.62 -12.09
C TRP A 37 -0.28 -7.44 -11.05
N THR A 38 -0.04 -7.98 -9.86
CA THR A 38 -0.87 -7.82 -8.66
C THR A 38 0.03 -7.49 -7.47
N LEU A 39 -0.39 -6.51 -6.67
CA LEU A 39 0.17 -6.21 -5.36
C LEU A 39 -0.87 -6.56 -4.30
N MET A 40 -0.45 -7.32 -3.29
CA MET A 40 -1.23 -7.70 -2.13
C MET A 40 -0.56 -7.10 -0.91
N ALA A 41 -1.31 -6.63 0.06
CA ALA A 41 -0.76 -6.13 1.31
C ALA A 41 -1.78 -6.31 2.44
N ARG A 42 -1.32 -6.43 3.68
CA ARG A 42 -2.20 -6.44 4.85
C ARG A 42 -2.71 -5.03 5.12
N THR A 43 -4.02 -4.89 5.31
CA THR A 43 -4.63 -3.68 5.86
C THR A 43 -4.53 -3.71 7.39
N PRO A 44 -4.03 -2.64 8.05
CA PRO A 44 -3.99 -2.62 9.51
C PRO A 44 -5.39 -2.62 10.14
N ASP A 45 -5.48 -3.06 11.40
CA ASP A 45 -6.75 -3.16 12.10
C ASP A 45 -7.43 -1.79 12.26
N GLY A 46 -8.70 -1.70 11.87
CA GLY A 46 -9.47 -0.45 11.89
C GLY A 46 -9.14 0.52 10.74
N TRP A 47 -8.38 0.07 9.72
CA TRP A 47 -8.17 0.78 8.47
C TRP A 47 -8.97 0.17 7.32
N THR A 48 -9.23 0.98 6.32
CA THR A 48 -9.91 0.63 5.09
C THR A 48 -8.92 0.71 3.94
N ALA A 49 -8.83 -0.33 3.12
CA ALA A 49 -8.10 -0.30 1.86
C ALA A 49 -9.07 -0.05 0.70
N ASP A 50 -8.73 0.86 -0.20
CA ASP A 50 -9.53 1.21 -1.38
C ASP A 50 -8.65 1.34 -2.61
N CYS A 51 -8.88 0.47 -3.60
CA CYS A 51 -8.23 0.45 -4.91
C CYS A 51 -8.94 1.28 -5.99
N CYS A 52 -10.17 1.71 -5.73
CA CYS A 52 -11.18 1.69 -6.77
C CYS A 52 -12.11 2.91 -6.76
N THR A 53 -12.49 3.42 -5.60
CA THR A 53 -13.33 4.62 -5.51
C THR A 53 -12.46 5.86 -5.37
N TYR A 54 -11.84 6.01 -4.22
CA TYR A 54 -11.02 7.16 -3.88
C TYR A 54 -9.67 7.15 -4.59
N ALA A 55 -9.01 5.98 -4.63
CA ALA A 55 -7.73 5.84 -5.32
C ALA A 55 -7.82 6.26 -6.80
N ARG A 56 -8.89 5.85 -7.51
CA ARG A 56 -9.10 6.28 -8.90
C ARG A 56 -9.37 7.78 -9.03
N ALA A 57 -10.10 8.37 -8.08
CA ALA A 57 -10.43 9.79 -8.12
C ALA A 57 -9.17 10.68 -8.04
N ILE A 58 -8.13 10.22 -7.35
CA ILE A 58 -6.86 10.94 -7.21
C ILE A 58 -5.73 10.39 -8.09
N GLY A 59 -6.02 9.41 -8.94
CA GLY A 59 -5.07 8.86 -9.91
C GLY A 59 -3.96 8.00 -9.32
N VAL A 60 -4.24 7.24 -8.25
CA VAL A 60 -3.30 6.32 -7.60
C VAL A 60 -3.83 4.88 -7.65
N ASP A 61 -2.98 3.90 -7.40
CA ASP A 61 -3.34 2.47 -7.50
C ASP A 61 -4.14 1.97 -6.30
N ALA A 62 -3.83 2.46 -5.09
CA ALA A 62 -4.60 2.19 -3.89
C ALA A 62 -4.39 3.24 -2.81
N VAL A 63 -5.34 3.34 -1.88
CA VAL A 63 -5.20 4.09 -0.63
C VAL A 63 -5.56 3.21 0.56
N VAL A 64 -4.92 3.45 1.71
CA VAL A 64 -5.29 2.85 3.00
C VAL A 64 -5.46 3.97 4.02
N TYR A 65 -6.65 4.08 4.62
CA TYR A 65 -7.02 5.18 5.52
C TYR A 65 -7.83 4.70 6.72
N ARG A 66 -7.97 5.52 7.77
CA ARG A 66 -8.76 5.20 8.97
C ARG A 66 -10.15 5.83 8.89
N GLY A 67 -11.19 5.07 9.20
CA GLY A 67 -12.57 5.57 9.25
C GLY A 67 -13.11 5.97 7.88
N GLU A 68 -13.94 7.01 7.84
CA GLU A 68 -14.40 7.65 6.60
C GLU A 68 -13.34 8.66 6.15
N TRP A 69 -12.92 8.61 4.88
CA TRP A 69 -11.94 9.56 4.36
C TRP A 69 -12.58 10.92 4.05
N SER A 70 -12.06 11.99 4.66
CA SER A 70 -12.56 13.36 4.46
C SER A 70 -12.14 14.01 3.14
N GLY A 71 -11.28 13.34 2.35
CA GLY A 71 -10.65 13.88 1.15
C GLY A 71 -9.31 14.59 1.40
N GLU A 72 -8.90 14.74 2.67
CA GLU A 72 -7.59 15.33 3.02
C GLU A 72 -6.46 14.31 2.84
N PRO A 73 -5.33 14.67 2.22
CA PRO A 73 -4.27 13.70 1.88
C PRO A 73 -3.47 13.21 3.10
N GLN A 74 -3.55 13.89 4.24
CA GLN A 74 -2.76 13.57 5.43
C GLN A 74 -3.24 12.27 6.10
N ARG A 75 -2.29 11.50 6.66
CA ARG A 75 -2.55 10.21 7.36
C ARG A 75 -3.15 9.11 6.49
N VAL A 76 -3.11 9.29 5.17
CA VAL A 76 -3.49 8.27 4.19
C VAL A 76 -2.23 7.60 3.67
N MET A 77 -2.21 6.26 3.64
CA MET A 77 -1.18 5.53 2.93
C MET A 77 -1.58 5.45 1.46
N VAL A 78 -0.67 5.81 0.56
CA VAL A 78 -0.93 5.84 -0.88
C VAL A 78 0.00 4.86 -1.57
N LEU A 79 -0.56 3.97 -2.40
CA LEU A 79 0.19 3.06 -3.26
C LEU A 79 0.20 3.59 -4.68
N ASN A 80 1.40 3.64 -5.28
CA ASN A 80 1.58 3.83 -6.71
C ASN A 80 2.50 2.75 -7.28
N ALA A 81 2.18 2.26 -8.48
CA ALA A 81 2.98 1.32 -9.24
C ALA A 81 3.21 1.86 -10.66
N TRP A 82 4.44 1.71 -11.17
CA TRP A 82 4.80 2.24 -12.48
C TRP A 82 5.80 1.32 -13.20
N PRO A 83 5.90 1.39 -14.54
CA PRO A 83 6.94 0.70 -15.29
C PRO A 83 8.34 1.12 -14.84
N ALA A 84 9.23 0.16 -14.62
CA ALA A 84 10.60 0.41 -14.19
C ALA A 84 11.44 1.06 -15.33
N LYS A 85 11.45 2.39 -15.42
CA LYS A 85 12.16 3.14 -16.47
C LYS A 85 13.60 3.46 -16.11
N LEU A 86 13.88 3.73 -14.84
CA LEU A 86 15.24 4.02 -14.36
C LEU A 86 16.05 2.71 -14.14
N PRO A 87 17.39 2.75 -14.19
CA PRO A 87 18.20 1.53 -14.16
C PRO A 87 18.18 0.78 -12.81
N SER A 88 17.87 1.43 -11.70
CA SER A 88 17.85 0.83 -10.36
C SER A 88 16.83 1.49 -9.44
N LEU A 89 16.50 0.83 -8.32
CA LEU A 89 15.70 1.43 -7.25
C LEU A 89 16.38 2.70 -6.71
N ASP A 90 17.69 2.68 -6.48
CA ASP A 90 18.44 3.85 -6.02
C ASP A 90 18.34 5.05 -6.96
N ALA A 91 18.25 4.81 -8.27
CA ALA A 91 18.04 5.87 -9.25
C ALA A 91 16.64 6.52 -9.11
N GLU A 92 15.60 5.73 -8.78
CA GLU A 92 14.27 6.26 -8.44
C GLU A 92 14.32 7.12 -7.18
N LEU A 93 14.95 6.63 -6.10
CA LEU A 93 15.09 7.41 -4.87
C LEU A 93 15.85 8.73 -5.12
N ALA A 94 16.91 8.68 -5.93
CA ALA A 94 17.70 9.87 -6.24
C ALA A 94 16.90 10.88 -7.09
N ALA A 95 16.15 10.41 -8.08
CA ALA A 95 15.32 11.25 -8.94
C ALA A 95 14.18 11.90 -8.13
N ASP A 96 13.49 11.12 -7.30
CA ASP A 96 12.42 11.62 -6.43
C ASP A 96 12.93 12.69 -5.46
N ARG A 97 14.06 12.41 -4.79
CA ARG A 97 14.69 13.36 -3.86
C ARG A 97 15.13 14.64 -4.57
N SER A 98 15.72 14.53 -5.75
CA SER A 98 16.09 15.71 -6.55
C SER A 98 14.86 16.52 -6.94
N GLY A 99 13.77 15.86 -7.31
CA GLY A 99 12.50 16.52 -7.63
C GLY A 99 11.90 17.24 -6.42
N TYR A 100 11.95 16.63 -5.24
CA TYR A 100 11.52 17.26 -4.00
C TYR A 100 12.34 18.52 -3.68
N LEU A 101 13.67 18.40 -3.61
CA LEU A 101 14.56 19.53 -3.26
C LEU A 101 14.54 20.66 -4.31
N HIS A 102 14.16 20.36 -5.55
CA HIS A 102 13.92 21.40 -6.55
C HIS A 102 12.66 22.21 -6.23
N ARG A 103 11.58 21.57 -5.75
CA ARG A 103 10.32 22.23 -5.38
C ARG A 103 10.42 22.94 -4.04
N ASP A 104 11.09 22.34 -3.07
CA ASP A 104 11.39 22.92 -1.77
C ASP A 104 12.90 22.92 -1.48
N PRO A 105 13.61 23.99 -1.89
CA PRO A 105 15.05 24.12 -1.67
C PRO A 105 15.45 24.25 -0.20
N THR A 106 14.49 24.55 0.68
CA THR A 106 14.71 24.72 2.13
C THR A 106 14.30 23.50 2.94
N GLY A 107 13.58 22.57 2.32
CA GLY A 107 13.21 21.28 2.90
C GLY A 107 14.42 20.38 3.12
N ARG A 108 14.21 19.33 3.90
CA ARG A 108 15.24 18.31 4.17
C ARG A 108 14.83 16.98 3.59
N ALA A 109 15.81 16.22 3.12
CA ALA A 109 15.60 14.89 2.57
C ALA A 109 16.65 13.92 3.08
N LEU A 110 16.19 12.75 3.53
CA LEU A 110 17.03 11.64 3.98
C LEU A 110 16.59 10.35 3.27
N SER A 111 17.55 9.48 2.94
CA SER A 111 17.24 8.14 2.43
C SER A 111 17.58 7.09 3.50
N LEU A 112 16.72 6.09 3.66
CA LEU A 112 16.84 5.03 4.66
C LEU A 112 16.62 3.65 4.03
N PRO A 113 17.41 2.62 4.39
CA PRO A 113 17.12 1.25 3.96
C PRO A 113 15.87 0.71 4.67
N ILE A 114 15.04 -0.05 3.94
CA ILE A 114 13.86 -0.70 4.51
C ILE A 114 14.02 -2.21 4.40
N ALA A 115 14.05 -2.89 5.54
CA ALA A 115 14.08 -4.34 5.58
C ALA A 115 12.74 -4.90 5.08
N HIS A 116 12.80 -5.73 4.03
CA HIS A 116 11.64 -6.41 3.46
C HIS A 116 11.98 -7.87 3.18
N PRO A 117 11.08 -8.84 3.47
CA PRO A 117 11.40 -10.27 3.40
C PRO A 117 11.73 -10.80 2.01
N SER A 118 11.16 -10.21 0.95
CA SER A 118 11.19 -10.78 -0.41
C SER A 118 11.63 -9.85 -1.53
N MET A 119 11.87 -8.57 -1.24
CA MET A 119 12.20 -7.58 -2.28
C MET A 119 13.08 -6.46 -1.72
N HIS A 120 13.73 -5.70 -2.60
CA HIS A 120 14.55 -4.57 -2.17
C HIS A 120 13.64 -3.35 -1.96
N CYS A 121 13.68 -2.74 -0.78
CA CYS A 121 12.95 -1.52 -0.48
C CYS A 121 13.85 -0.48 0.19
N ALA A 122 13.60 0.79 -0.09
CA ALA A 122 14.26 1.92 0.54
C ALA A 122 13.31 3.12 0.58
N ALA A 123 13.46 3.97 1.59
CA ALA A 123 12.61 5.13 1.79
C ALA A 123 13.36 6.42 1.52
N ASN A 124 12.67 7.42 0.97
CA ASN A 124 12.99 8.81 1.20
C ASN A 124 12.06 9.37 2.28
N VAL A 125 12.61 10.15 3.19
CA VAL A 125 11.89 10.92 4.21
C VAL A 125 12.15 12.39 3.94
N TYR A 126 11.08 13.15 3.83
CA TYR A 126 11.07 14.57 3.52
C TYR A 126 10.48 15.35 4.68
N GLU A 127 11.13 16.46 5.03
CA GLU A 127 10.65 17.40 6.03
C GLU A 127 10.50 18.75 5.36
N GLY A 128 9.25 19.11 5.06
CA GLY A 128 8.87 20.31 4.32
C GLY A 128 9.08 21.60 5.11
N SER A 129 9.43 22.65 4.39
CA SER A 129 9.45 24.03 4.91
C SER A 129 8.06 24.52 5.34
N ASP A 130 7.01 23.93 4.77
CA ASP A 130 5.60 24.12 5.10
C ASP A 130 5.14 23.35 6.35
N ARG A 131 6.06 22.65 7.03
CA ARG A 131 5.79 21.81 8.20
C ARG A 131 4.95 20.56 7.87
N VAL A 132 4.98 20.12 6.62
CA VAL A 132 4.43 18.85 6.18
C VAL A 132 5.58 17.90 5.86
N ASP A 133 5.54 16.72 6.47
CA ASP A 133 6.52 15.67 6.29
C ASP A 133 5.94 14.57 5.38
N ASP A 134 6.78 13.97 4.54
CA ASP A 134 6.43 12.82 3.73
C ASP A 134 7.40 11.67 3.96
N MET A 135 6.90 10.45 4.07
CA MET A 135 7.71 9.25 3.87
C MET A 135 7.25 8.56 2.60
N VAL A 136 8.18 8.28 1.68
CA VAL A 136 7.93 7.53 0.45
C VAL A 136 8.84 6.32 0.43
N VAL A 137 8.27 5.13 0.55
CA VAL A 137 8.98 3.85 0.55
C VAL A 137 8.86 3.22 -0.82
N PHE A 138 9.96 3.16 -1.55
CA PHE A 138 10.08 2.54 -2.86
C PHE A 138 10.47 1.07 -2.72
N CYS A 139 9.90 0.22 -3.58
CA CYS A 139 10.22 -1.20 -3.63
C CYS A 139 10.40 -1.69 -5.07
N ASP A 140 11.34 -2.62 -5.26
CA ASP A 140 11.64 -3.30 -6.52
C ASP A 140 11.35 -4.81 -6.37
N PRO A 141 10.22 -5.32 -6.94
CA PRO A 141 9.90 -6.75 -6.95
C PRO A 141 10.87 -7.62 -7.78
N GLY A 142 11.85 -7.00 -8.44
CA GLY A 142 12.85 -7.63 -9.29
C GLY A 142 12.61 -7.34 -10.78
N LYS A 143 13.68 -7.37 -11.57
CA LYS A 143 13.69 -7.04 -13.01
C LYS A 143 12.60 -7.76 -13.83
N ALA A 144 12.28 -9.00 -13.49
CA ALA A 144 11.28 -9.80 -14.21
C ALA A 144 9.83 -9.32 -14.00
N SER A 145 9.59 -8.43 -13.03
CA SER A 145 8.28 -7.82 -12.81
C SER A 145 7.96 -6.72 -13.83
N GLY A 146 8.98 -6.00 -14.30
CA GLY A 146 8.85 -4.84 -15.18
C GLY A 146 8.30 -3.58 -14.48
N ILE A 147 8.03 -3.63 -13.19
CA ILE A 147 7.47 -2.51 -12.41
C ILE A 147 8.34 -2.14 -11.22
N ARG A 148 8.11 -0.95 -10.70
CA ARG A 148 8.41 -0.55 -9.32
C ARG A 148 7.14 -0.01 -8.68
N PHE A 149 7.15 0.08 -7.36
CA PHE A 149 6.05 0.70 -6.65
C PHE A 149 6.55 1.48 -5.44
N SER A 150 5.70 2.34 -4.90
CA SER A 150 5.92 2.99 -3.62
C SER A 150 4.66 3.01 -2.77
N TRP A 151 4.89 2.94 -1.46
CA TRP A 151 3.92 3.37 -0.46
C TRP A 151 4.36 4.71 0.12
N SER A 152 3.45 5.68 0.21
CA SER A 152 3.74 6.95 0.87
C SER A 152 2.73 7.32 1.94
N MET A 153 3.14 8.17 2.87
CA MET A 153 2.22 8.85 3.79
C MET A 153 2.72 10.26 4.07
N THR A 154 1.80 11.20 4.03
CA THR A 154 2.00 12.61 4.39
C THR A 154 1.49 12.88 5.80
N LEU A 155 2.25 13.60 6.62
CA LEU A 155 1.94 13.90 8.02
C LEU A 155 2.30 15.35 8.34
N ALA A 156 1.57 15.97 9.28
CA ALA A 156 2.05 17.22 9.87
C ALA A 156 3.34 16.96 10.69
N ALA A 157 4.29 17.89 10.66
CA ALA A 157 5.56 17.76 11.36
C ALA A 157 5.41 17.66 12.90
N ASP A 158 4.30 18.13 13.45
CA ASP A 158 3.94 18.04 14.87
C ASP A 158 2.81 17.04 15.16
N ASP A 159 2.53 16.12 14.23
CA ASP A 159 1.50 15.11 14.42
C ASP A 159 1.82 14.21 15.64
N GLY A 160 0.98 14.28 16.67
CA GLY A 160 1.15 13.50 17.90
C GLY A 160 1.11 11.98 17.71
N GLN A 161 0.59 11.50 16.58
CA GLN A 161 0.55 10.08 16.22
C GLN A 161 1.62 9.69 15.19
N ARG A 162 2.52 10.60 14.79
CA ARG A 162 3.52 10.39 13.73
C ARG A 162 4.21 9.03 13.80
N ARG A 163 4.75 8.68 14.96
CA ARG A 163 5.46 7.40 15.13
C ARG A 163 4.56 6.20 14.88
N ALA A 164 3.38 6.18 15.48
CA ALA A 164 2.45 5.06 15.31
C ALA A 164 1.98 4.93 13.85
N LEU A 165 1.71 6.06 13.17
CA LEU A 165 1.30 6.06 11.77
C LEU A 165 2.41 5.57 10.83
N LEU A 166 3.67 5.97 11.07
CA LEU A 166 4.81 5.46 10.31
C LEU A 166 5.08 3.98 10.59
N ASP A 167 4.88 3.51 11.83
CA ASP A 167 5.00 2.09 12.16
C ASP A 167 3.96 1.24 11.40
N GLU A 168 2.72 1.74 11.27
CA GLU A 168 1.66 1.11 10.46
C GLU A 168 2.01 1.12 8.97
N LEU A 169 2.50 2.24 8.42
CA LEU A 169 2.97 2.31 7.03
C LEU A 169 4.04 1.25 6.78
N LEU A 170 5.04 1.15 7.66
CA LEU A 170 6.11 0.17 7.52
C LEU A 170 5.60 -1.27 7.70
N ALA A 171 4.53 -1.50 8.48
CA ALA A 171 3.89 -2.81 8.56
C ALA A 171 3.20 -3.18 7.23
N VAL A 172 2.48 -2.24 6.61
CA VAL A 172 1.88 -2.44 5.27
C VAL A 172 2.96 -2.73 4.24
N VAL A 173 4.03 -1.92 4.20
CA VAL A 173 5.17 -2.15 3.29
C VAL A 173 5.74 -3.55 3.48
N ARG A 174 6.07 -3.96 4.72
CA ARG A 174 6.66 -5.29 4.99
C ARG A 174 5.76 -6.46 4.62
N SER A 175 4.44 -6.24 4.62
CA SER A 175 3.45 -7.24 4.21
C SER A 175 3.17 -7.21 2.69
N THR A 176 3.77 -6.30 1.94
CA THR A 176 3.46 -6.18 0.53
C THR A 176 4.09 -7.33 -0.26
N VAL A 177 3.28 -8.01 -1.06
CA VAL A 177 3.69 -9.12 -1.91
C VAL A 177 3.35 -8.81 -3.35
N TYR A 178 4.32 -9.05 -4.23
CA TYR A 178 4.14 -9.00 -5.68
C TYR A 178 3.75 -10.38 -6.22
N ARG A 179 2.81 -10.39 -7.17
CA ARG A 179 2.51 -11.54 -8.02
C ARG A 179 2.45 -11.12 -9.48
N ARG A 180 2.93 -12.00 -10.36
CA ARG A 180 2.73 -11.87 -11.80
C ARG A 180 1.29 -12.26 -12.16
N GLY A 181 0.72 -11.55 -13.12
CA GLY A 181 -0.67 -11.69 -13.56
C GLY A 181 -1.57 -10.62 -12.95
N ALA A 182 -2.66 -10.29 -13.63
CA ALA A 182 -3.68 -9.40 -13.09
C ALA A 182 -4.71 -10.22 -12.31
N THR A 183 -5.04 -9.74 -11.11
CA THR A 183 -6.09 -10.30 -10.26
C THR A 183 -7.07 -9.18 -9.98
N GLN A 184 -8.37 -9.41 -10.10
CA GLN A 184 -9.33 -8.37 -9.73
C GLN A 184 -9.18 -8.04 -8.25
N PRO A 185 -8.95 -6.76 -7.89
CA PRO A 185 -8.99 -6.33 -6.50
C PRO A 185 -10.33 -6.71 -5.90
N THR A 186 -10.30 -7.24 -4.68
CA THR A 186 -11.54 -7.50 -3.96
C THR A 186 -12.04 -6.13 -3.48
N ALA A 187 -13.15 -5.64 -4.04
CA ALA A 187 -13.75 -4.40 -3.58
C ALA A 187 -13.99 -4.50 -2.06
N ALA A 188 -13.63 -3.45 -1.32
CA ALA A 188 -13.94 -3.37 0.10
C ALA A 188 -15.44 -3.60 0.29
N ARG A 189 -15.80 -4.57 1.13
CA ARG A 189 -17.18 -4.64 1.64
C ARG A 189 -17.27 -3.57 2.72
N HIS A 190 -18.08 -2.55 2.45
CA HIS A 190 -18.55 -1.58 3.43
C HIS A 190 -19.36 -2.29 4.53
#